data_AF-X0UGV9-F1
#
_entry.id   AF-X0UGV9-F1
#
_cell.length_a   1.000
_cell.length_b   1.000
_cell.length_c   1.000
_cell.angle_alpha   90.00
_cell.angle_beta   90.00
_cell.angle_gamma   90.00
#
_symmetry.space_group_name_H-M   'P 1'
#
loop_
_entity.id
_entity.type
_entity.pdbx_description
1 polymer ?
#
loop_
_entity_poly.entity_id
_entity_poly.type
_entity_poly.pdbx_seq_one_letter_code
_entity_poly.pdbx_strand_id
1 'polypeptide(L)'
;MNISDHARDLHDQAIIIDAHNDTLVLRLSRGETMDIGDRGERYHLDVPRALEGGLTCSFFMVGSSKLEQAMDLVDGTWQLVESHPDRVLLATSAGDIERAKAEGKLAIIGQLESCTCLSERPATLRNFYRLGVRVANLTHGEGGPGTAQGG
;
A
#
# COMPACT_ATOMS: atom_id res chain seq x y z
N MET A 1 0.19 19.13 -23.28
CA MET A 1 -1.26 19.18 -22.97
C MET A 1 -1.44 20.28 -21.93
N ASN A 2 -2.27 21.29 -22.19
CA ASN A 2 -2.55 22.34 -21.19
C ASN A 2 -3.71 21.87 -20.32
N ILE A 3 -3.47 21.71 -19.01
CA ILE A 3 -4.52 21.41 -18.03
C ILE A 3 -5.16 22.75 -17.65
N SER A 4 -6.49 22.86 -17.69
CA SER A 4 -7.19 24.07 -17.25
C SER A 4 -7.04 24.29 -15.75
N ASP A 5 -7.03 25.55 -15.30
CA ASP A 5 -6.97 25.89 -13.87
C ASP A 5 -8.07 25.20 -13.06
N HIS A 6 -9.27 25.09 -13.61
CA HIS A 6 -10.39 24.38 -12.96
C HIS A 6 -10.10 22.90 -12.70
N ALA A 7 -9.48 22.21 -13.67
CA ALA A 7 -9.11 20.80 -13.51
C ALA A 7 -7.98 20.62 -12.49
N ARG A 8 -7.04 21.57 -12.41
CA ARG A 8 -5.98 21.57 -11.39
C ARG A 8 -6.55 21.80 -9.99
N ASP A 9 -7.43 22.80 -9.83
CA ASP A 9 -8.09 23.09 -8.56
C ASP A 9 -8.92 21.89 -8.05
N LEU A 10 -9.68 21.25 -8.93
CA LEU A 10 -10.42 20.03 -8.59
C LEU A 10 -9.47 18.90 -8.12
N HIS A 11 -8.36 18.69 -8.81
CA HIS A 11 -7.37 17.67 -8.47
C HIS A 11 -6.70 17.96 -7.11
N ASP A 12 -6.31 19.21 -6.89
CA ASP A 12 -5.64 19.65 -5.67
C ASP A 12 -6.57 19.51 -4.44
N GLN A 13 -7.88 19.69 -4.62
CA GLN A 13 -8.89 19.51 -3.56
C GLN A 13 -9.32 18.05 -3.35
N ALA A 14 -9.24 17.20 -4.37
CA ALA A 14 -9.75 15.83 -4.31
C ALA A 14 -8.96 14.93 -3.34
N ILE A 15 -9.67 13.98 -2.72
CA ILE A 15 -9.04 12.80 -2.11
C ILE A 15 -8.82 11.77 -3.20
N ILE A 16 -7.55 11.49 -3.51
CA ILE A 16 -7.17 10.55 -4.56
C ILE A 16 -6.66 9.27 -3.90
N ILE A 17 -7.30 8.16 -4.23
CA ILE A 17 -7.00 6.85 -3.65
C ILE A 17 -6.58 5.90 -4.76
N ASP A 18 -5.36 5.38 -4.66
CA ASP A 18 -4.88 4.22 -5.41
C ASP A 18 -5.25 2.94 -4.64
N ALA A 19 -6.05 2.09 -5.27
CA ALA A 19 -6.63 0.92 -4.62
C ALA A 19 -5.72 -0.33 -4.65
N HIS A 20 -4.54 -0.27 -5.28
CA HIS A 20 -3.58 -1.38 -5.24
C HIS A 20 -2.17 -1.00 -5.68
N ASN A 21 -1.16 -1.33 -4.87
CA ASN A 21 0.23 -1.02 -5.16
C ASN A 21 1.21 -2.13 -4.72
N ASP A 22 2.01 -2.60 -5.67
CA ASP A 22 2.99 -3.67 -5.48
C ASP A 22 4.42 -3.18 -5.15
N THR A 23 4.63 -1.87 -4.96
CA THR A 23 6.00 -1.32 -4.88
C THR A 23 6.83 -1.95 -3.75
N LEU A 24 6.24 -2.21 -2.58
CA LEU A 24 6.95 -2.81 -1.45
C LEU A 24 7.29 -4.29 -1.70
N VAL A 25 6.33 -5.08 -2.20
CA VAL A 25 6.57 -6.50 -2.50
C VAL A 25 7.57 -6.70 -3.63
N LEU A 26 7.55 -5.84 -4.66
CA LEU A 26 8.54 -5.87 -5.73
C LEU A 26 9.95 -5.59 -5.21
N ARG A 27 10.12 -4.60 -4.33
CA ARG A 27 11.41 -4.29 -3.69
C ARG A 27 11.90 -5.43 -2.82
N LEU A 28 11.03 -5.97 -1.95
CA LEU A 28 11.36 -7.11 -1.10
C LEU A 28 11.81 -8.32 -1.94
N SER A 29 11.08 -8.66 -3.02
CA SER A 29 11.42 -9.78 -3.92
C SER A 29 12.78 -9.63 -4.61
N ARG A 30 13.28 -8.40 -4.73
CA ARG A 30 14.57 -8.07 -5.34
C ARG A 30 15.69 -7.90 -4.31
N GLY A 31 15.39 -8.09 -3.02
CA GLY A 31 16.34 -7.87 -1.92
C GLY A 31 16.71 -6.40 -1.74
N GLU A 32 15.82 -5.48 -2.15
CA GLU A 32 16.03 -4.04 -2.03
C GLU A 32 15.37 -3.50 -0.76
N THR A 33 15.80 -2.31 -0.33
CA THR A 33 15.10 -1.58 0.72
C THR A 33 13.66 -1.27 0.29
N MET A 34 12.73 -1.47 1.23
CA MET A 34 11.33 -1.07 1.12
C MET A 34 11.13 0.44 1.34
N ASP A 35 12.20 1.17 1.66
CA ASP A 35 12.15 2.62 1.74
C ASP A 35 11.87 3.25 0.36
N ILE A 36 10.80 4.04 0.31
CA ILE A 36 10.31 4.78 -0.86
C ILE A 36 10.24 6.29 -0.58
N GLY A 37 10.88 6.77 0.49
CA GLY A 37 10.91 8.18 0.88
C GLY A 37 11.65 9.08 -0.12
N ASP A 38 12.53 8.50 -0.93
CA ASP A 38 13.32 9.20 -1.94
C ASP A 38 12.92 8.83 -3.37
N ARG A 39 13.12 9.78 -4.28
CA ARG A 39 12.80 9.60 -5.70
C ARG A 39 13.72 8.56 -6.34
N GLY A 40 13.16 7.58 -7.07
CA GLY A 40 13.95 6.50 -7.67
C GLY A 40 13.48 6.08 -9.07
N GLU A 41 14.39 5.84 -10.01
CA GLU A 41 14.06 5.64 -11.44
C GLU A 41 13.35 4.33 -11.78
N ARG A 42 13.47 3.30 -10.92
CA ARG A 42 13.07 1.92 -11.24
C ARG A 42 11.57 1.62 -11.09
N TYR A 43 10.89 2.34 -10.19
CA TYR A 43 9.51 2.05 -9.80
C TYR A 43 8.60 3.20 -10.17
N HIS A 44 7.30 2.94 -10.33
CA HIS A 44 6.32 3.96 -10.65
C HIS A 44 5.96 4.85 -9.45
N LEU A 45 6.08 4.32 -8.23
CA LEU A 45 5.72 5.02 -7.00
C LEU A 45 6.94 5.24 -6.10
N ASP A 46 7.04 6.48 -5.63
CA ASP A 46 7.82 6.93 -4.48
C ASP A 46 7.05 8.08 -3.80
N VAL A 47 7.41 8.41 -2.55
CA VAL A 47 6.72 9.43 -1.76
C VAL A 47 6.73 10.81 -2.45
N PRO A 48 7.87 11.31 -2.97
CA PRO A 48 7.88 12.59 -3.70
C PRO A 48 6.91 12.61 -4.89
N ARG A 49 6.90 11.57 -5.74
CA ARG A 49 5.96 11.50 -6.87
C ARG A 49 4.51 11.41 -6.44
N ALA A 50 4.22 10.64 -5.39
CA ALA A 50 2.87 10.50 -4.88
C ALA A 50 2.31 11.86 -4.43
N LEU A 51 3.09 12.62 -3.65
CA LEU A 51 2.70 13.92 -3.15
C LEU A 51 2.59 14.96 -4.28
N GLU A 52 3.58 15.04 -5.17
CA GLU A 52 3.54 15.93 -6.34
C GLU A 52 2.36 15.60 -7.28
N GLY A 53 2.01 14.32 -7.38
CA GLY A 53 0.88 13.84 -8.17
C GLY A 53 -0.48 14.02 -7.49
N GLY A 54 -0.53 14.54 -6.26
CA GLY A 54 -1.77 14.73 -5.50
C GLY A 54 -2.37 13.44 -4.91
N LEU A 55 -1.64 12.32 -4.95
CA LEU A 55 -2.07 11.06 -4.37
C LEU A 55 -2.21 11.21 -2.86
N THR A 56 -3.40 10.93 -2.33
CA THR A 56 -3.68 11.04 -0.90
C THR A 56 -3.43 9.73 -0.18
N CYS A 57 -3.86 8.61 -0.77
CA CYS A 57 -3.77 7.29 -0.17
C CYS A 57 -3.43 6.23 -1.20
N SER A 58 -2.64 5.22 -0.82
CA SER A 58 -2.41 4.02 -1.62
C SER A 58 -2.50 2.75 -0.77
N PHE A 59 -3.06 1.70 -1.36
CA PHE A 59 -3.25 0.41 -0.73
C PHE A 59 -2.07 -0.47 -1.10
N PHE A 60 -1.17 -0.71 -0.15
CA PHE A 60 0.03 -1.51 -0.40
C PHE A 60 -0.24 -2.97 -0.14
N MET A 61 0.17 -3.81 -1.10
CA MET A 61 0.19 -5.26 -0.94
C MET A 61 1.22 -5.61 0.15
N VAL A 62 0.73 -6.12 1.28
CA VAL A 62 1.53 -6.53 2.44
C VAL A 62 1.43 -8.03 2.73
N GLY A 63 0.91 -8.81 1.79
CA GLY A 63 0.86 -10.26 1.92
C GLY A 63 -0.04 -10.94 0.90
N SER A 64 0.31 -12.17 0.53
CA SER A 64 -0.53 -13.05 -0.29
C SER A 64 -0.51 -14.50 0.22
N SER A 65 0.48 -15.32 -0.13
CA SER A 65 0.48 -16.75 0.24
C SER A 65 1.43 -17.15 1.37
N LYS A 66 2.50 -16.40 1.63
CA LYS A 66 3.50 -16.75 2.65
C LYS A 66 3.38 -15.84 3.87
N LEU A 67 3.23 -16.44 5.05
CA LEU A 67 3.08 -15.68 6.29
C LEU A 67 4.35 -14.90 6.63
N GLU A 68 5.53 -15.49 6.46
CA GLU A 68 6.81 -14.86 6.75
C GLU A 68 7.01 -13.60 5.91
N GLN A 69 6.78 -13.71 4.59
CA GLN A 69 6.85 -12.58 3.67
C GLN A 69 5.81 -11.49 4.03
N ALA A 70 4.60 -11.88 4.42
CA ALA A 70 3.58 -10.93 4.83
C ALA A 70 3.98 -10.18 6.11
N MET A 71 4.63 -10.86 7.06
CA MET A 71 5.17 -10.21 8.25
C MET A 71 6.31 -9.24 7.92
N ASP A 72 7.21 -9.61 7.01
CA ASP A 72 8.28 -8.71 6.54
C ASP A 72 7.71 -7.45 5.88
N LEU A 73 6.67 -7.58 5.05
CA LEU A 73 6.02 -6.45 4.39
C LEU A 73 5.28 -5.53 5.37
N VAL A 74 4.59 -6.11 6.35
CA VAL A 74 3.95 -5.33 7.42
C VAL A 74 4.99 -4.55 8.21
N ASP A 75 6.08 -5.20 8.61
CA ASP A 75 7.18 -4.55 9.33
C ASP A 75 7.82 -3.43 8.49
N GLY A 76 8.14 -3.69 7.21
CA GLY A 76 8.66 -2.69 6.29
C GLY A 76 7.73 -1.49 6.10
N THR A 77 6.41 -1.73 6.11
CA THR A 77 5.41 -0.65 6.07
C THR A 77 5.48 0.23 7.30
N TRP A 78 5.61 -0.36 8.49
CA TRP A 78 5.79 0.41 9.74
C TRP A 78 7.12 1.15 9.76
N GLN A 79 8.23 0.51 9.37
CA GLN A 79 9.53 1.17 9.29
C GLN A 79 9.50 2.39 8.36
N LEU A 80 8.81 2.30 7.22
CA LEU A 80 8.64 3.41 6.29
C LEU A 80 7.91 4.59 6.95
N VAL A 81 6.82 4.31 7.68
CA VAL A 81 6.04 5.34 8.41
C VAL A 81 6.87 5.98 9.51
N GLU A 82 7.62 5.17 10.26
CA GLU A 82 8.48 5.63 11.37
C GLU A 82 9.68 6.45 10.86
N SER A 83 10.22 6.12 9.69
CA SER A 83 11.35 6.85 9.08
C SER A 83 10.93 8.15 8.41
N HIS A 84 9.64 8.27 8.02
CA HIS A 84 9.10 9.42 7.29
C HIS A 84 7.80 9.98 7.90
N PRO A 85 7.75 10.26 9.21
CA PRO A 85 6.50 10.63 9.90
C PRO A 85 5.95 12.00 9.46
N ASP A 86 6.79 12.82 8.83
CA ASP A 86 6.46 14.12 8.25
C ASP A 86 5.80 14.01 6.87
N ARG A 87 5.99 12.88 6.17
CA ARG A 87 5.52 12.68 4.78
C ARG A 87 4.59 11.49 4.59
N VAL A 88 4.61 10.52 5.50
CA VAL A 88 3.89 9.25 5.39
C VAL A 88 3.12 8.97 6.67
N LEU A 89 1.93 8.38 6.52
CA LEU A 89 1.06 8.02 7.63
C LEU A 89 0.43 6.65 7.37
N LEU A 90 0.39 5.78 8.39
CA LEU A 90 -0.42 4.55 8.31
C LEU A 90 -1.89 4.89 8.52
N ALA A 91 -2.73 4.57 7.54
CA ALA A 91 -4.17 4.78 7.59
C ALA A 91 -4.90 3.52 8.04
N THR A 92 -5.67 3.66 9.12
CA THR A 92 -6.48 2.57 9.68
C THR A 92 -7.97 2.87 9.71
N SER A 93 -8.34 4.06 9.25
CA SER A 93 -9.70 4.60 9.19
C SER A 93 -9.82 5.62 8.05
N ALA A 94 -11.04 5.97 7.65
CA ALA A 94 -11.27 7.04 6.68
C ALA A 94 -10.76 8.40 7.21
N GLY A 95 -10.91 8.67 8.51
CA GLY A 95 -10.40 9.90 9.13
C GLY A 95 -8.88 10.04 9.05
N ASP A 96 -8.15 8.92 8.98
CA ASP A 96 -6.70 8.95 8.74
C ASP A 96 -6.36 9.44 7.32
N ILE A 97 -7.17 9.07 6.33
CA ILE A 97 -7.00 9.51 4.93
C ILE A 97 -7.31 11.01 4.80
N GLU A 98 -8.40 11.46 5.42
CA GLU A 98 -8.75 12.89 5.48
C GLU A 98 -7.64 13.71 6.16
N ARG A 99 -7.10 13.19 7.27
CA ARG A 99 -5.96 13.80 7.97
C ARG A 99 -4.71 13.83 7.09
N ALA A 100 -4.39 12.75 6.38
CA ALA A 100 -3.25 12.72 5.47
C ALA A 100 -3.38 13.78 4.37
N LYS A 101 -4.58 13.98 3.80
CA LYS A 101 -4.86 15.07 2.85
C LYS A 101 -4.57 16.44 3.47
N ALA A 102 -5.11 16.69 4.67
CA ALA A 102 -4.97 17.98 5.36
C ALA A 102 -3.52 18.28 5.75
N GLU A 103 -2.74 17.26 6.11
CA GLU A 103 -1.34 17.38 6.50
C GLU A 103 -0.37 17.32 5.32
N GLY A 104 -0.84 17.07 4.10
CA GLY A 104 0.02 16.94 2.91
C GLY A 104 0.89 15.68 2.94
N LYS A 105 0.37 14.58 3.51
CA LYS A 105 1.06 13.29 3.66
C LYS A 105 0.45 12.22 2.76
N LEU A 106 1.25 11.20 2.46
CA LEU A 106 0.79 9.97 1.83
C LEU A 106 0.25 9.02 2.92
N ALA A 107 -1.05 8.72 2.86
CA ALA A 107 -1.63 7.65 3.64
C ALA A 107 -1.34 6.28 3.01
N ILE A 108 -0.94 5.31 3.84
CA ILE A 108 -0.70 3.92 3.45
C ILE A 108 -1.71 3.02 4.12
N ILE A 109 -2.40 2.19 3.33
CA ILE A 109 -3.28 1.13 3.84
C ILE A 109 -2.64 -0.22 3.54
N GLY A 110 -2.45 -1.04 4.57
CA GLY A 110 -2.03 -2.43 4.38
C GLY A 110 -3.16 -3.29 3.83
N GLN A 111 -2.89 -3.97 2.72
CA GLN A 111 -3.80 -4.89 2.03
C GLN A 111 -3.20 -6.28 1.88
N LEU A 112 -3.96 -7.33 2.20
CA LEU A 112 -3.67 -8.68 1.74
C LEU A 112 -4.24 -8.87 0.34
N GLU A 113 -3.42 -9.28 -0.61
CA GLU A 113 -3.84 -9.62 -1.97
C GLU A 113 -4.49 -11.01 -2.03
N SER A 114 -4.10 -11.89 -1.10
CA SER A 114 -4.73 -13.19 -0.86
C SER A 114 -4.81 -13.48 0.63
N CYS A 115 -5.84 -14.21 1.04
CA CYS A 115 -5.97 -14.73 2.40
C CYS A 115 -5.19 -16.03 2.62
N THR A 116 -4.48 -16.56 1.61
CA THR A 116 -3.71 -17.81 1.71
C THR A 116 -2.69 -17.75 2.86
N CYS A 117 -2.02 -16.62 3.09
CA CYS A 117 -1.07 -16.43 4.19
C CYS A 117 -1.69 -16.53 5.60
N LEU A 118 -3.03 -16.48 5.70
CA LEU A 118 -3.74 -16.63 6.96
C LEU A 118 -3.84 -18.08 7.42
N SER A 119 -3.57 -19.04 6.53
CA SER A 119 -3.58 -20.49 6.79
C SER A 119 -4.89 -20.97 7.42
N GLU A 120 -6.03 -20.43 6.98
CA GLU A 120 -7.38 -20.74 7.50
C GLU A 120 -7.56 -20.44 9.00
N ARG A 121 -6.75 -19.56 9.58
CA ARG A 121 -6.81 -19.22 11.01
C ARG A 121 -7.40 -17.81 11.22
N PRO A 122 -8.59 -17.68 11.83
CA PRO A 122 -9.14 -16.39 12.22
C PRO A 122 -8.25 -15.60 13.21
N ALA A 123 -7.40 -16.31 13.97
CA ALA A 123 -6.41 -15.68 14.84
C ALA A 123 -5.39 -14.86 14.04
N THR A 124 -4.91 -15.38 12.91
CA THR A 124 -3.97 -14.70 12.03
C THR A 124 -4.60 -13.44 11.44
N LEU A 125 -5.85 -13.53 10.95
CA LEU A 125 -6.60 -12.38 10.46
C LEU A 125 -6.73 -11.26 11.52
N ARG A 126 -7.12 -11.62 12.75
CA ARG A 126 -7.23 -10.64 13.85
C ARG A 126 -5.89 -9.99 14.19
N ASN A 127 -4.77 -10.72 14.06
CA ASN A 127 -3.45 -10.18 14.31
C ASN A 127 -3.02 -9.21 13.21
N PHE A 128 -3.22 -9.53 11.93
CA PHE A 128 -3.00 -8.58 10.83
C PHE A 128 -3.84 -7.31 11.00
N TYR A 129 -5.11 -7.44 11.40
CA TYR A 129 -5.94 -6.27 11.71
C TYR A 129 -5.34 -5.40 12.84
N ARG A 130 -4.85 -6.02 13.93
CA ARG A 130 -4.17 -5.28 15.01
C ARG A 130 -2.89 -4.60 14.54
N LEU A 131 -2.18 -5.19 13.58
CA LEU A 131 -0.97 -4.64 12.98
C LEU A 131 -1.25 -3.55 11.93
N GLY A 132 -2.52 -3.20 11.67
CA GLY A 132 -2.90 -2.08 10.81
C GLY A 132 -3.41 -2.46 9.42
N VAL A 133 -3.44 -3.75 9.05
CA VAL A 133 -4.06 -4.20 7.79
C VAL A 133 -5.57 -3.92 7.81
N ARG A 134 -6.12 -3.38 6.71
CA ARG A 134 -7.55 -3.02 6.60
C ARG A 134 -8.28 -3.64 5.42
N VAL A 135 -7.55 -4.20 4.47
CA VAL A 135 -8.14 -4.88 3.31
C VAL A 135 -7.61 -6.30 3.24
N ALA A 136 -8.52 -7.25 3.03
CA ALA A 136 -8.18 -8.65 2.82
C ALA A 136 -8.95 -9.17 1.61
N ASN A 137 -8.25 -9.30 0.48
CA ASN A 137 -8.81 -9.96 -0.69
C ASN A 137 -8.81 -11.47 -0.43
N LEU A 138 -9.94 -12.12 -0.71
CA LEU A 138 -10.14 -13.53 -0.36
C LEU A 138 -9.20 -14.46 -1.14
N THR A 139 -8.96 -14.14 -2.41
CA THR A 139 -8.22 -14.98 -3.35
C THR A 139 -7.36 -14.11 -4.26
N HIS A 140 -6.22 -14.64 -4.66
CA HIS A 140 -5.42 -14.13 -5.78
C HIS A 140 -5.26 -15.22 -6.85
N GLY A 141 -4.79 -14.84 -8.04
CA GLY A 141 -4.57 -15.72 -9.18
C GLY A 141 -3.51 -16.81 -8.99
N GLU A 142 -2.97 -17.00 -7.79
CA GLU A 142 -1.86 -17.93 -7.46
C GLU A 142 -2.08 -19.37 -7.87
N GLY A 143 -3.35 -19.72 -8.07
CA GLY A 143 -3.77 -20.97 -8.63
C GLY A 143 -3.58 -22.17 -7.71
N GLY A 144 -4.69 -22.71 -7.23
CA GLY A 144 -4.70 -24.02 -6.58
C GLY A 144 -4.68 -25.16 -7.62
N PRO A 145 -4.53 -26.42 -7.18
CA PRO A 145 -4.81 -27.55 -8.05
C PRO A 145 -6.20 -27.38 -8.70
N GLY A 146 -6.24 -27.21 -10.03
CA GLY A 146 -7.47 -27.03 -10.80
C GLY A 146 -7.80 -25.61 -11.26
N THR A 147 -6.96 -24.60 -11.00
CA THR A 147 -7.15 -23.26 -11.58
C THR A 147 -6.39 -23.13 -12.89
N ALA A 148 -7.10 -22.79 -13.97
CA ALA A 148 -6.53 -22.50 -15.27
C ALA A 148 -5.74 -21.18 -15.26
N GLN A 149 -4.47 -21.25 -14.87
CA GLN A 149 -3.44 -20.30 -15.32
C GLN A 149 -2.54 -21.09 -16.27
N GLY A 150 -2.98 -21.19 -17.52
CA GLY A 150 -2.18 -21.69 -18.63
C GLY A 150 -1.41 -20.54 -19.27
N GLY A 151 -0.13 -20.76 -19.56
CA GLY A 151 0.75 -19.85 -20.28
C GLY A 151 2.21 -20.05 -19.89
#